data_AF-A0A6I3KT62-F1
#
_entry.id   AF-A0A6I3KT62-F1
#
_cell.length_a   1.000
_cell.length_b   1.000
_cell.length_c   1.000
_cell.angle_alpha   90.00
_cell.angle_beta   90.00
_cell.angle_gamma   90.00
#
_symmetry.space_group_name_H-M   'P 1'
#
loop_
_entity.id
_entity.type
_entity.pdbx_description
1 polymer ?
#
loop_
_entity_poly.entity_id
_entity_poly.type
_entity_poly.pdbx_seq_one_letter_code
_entity_poly.pdbx_strand_id
1 'polypeptide(L)'
;MSTDEGLELVLSEEDFEDEPRLIATHYCGPDEAIDMVKAAQLLGLGVRLTNRIRPDEEDAETATEEWILDILETPPVVEGDE
;
A
#
# COMPACT_ATOMS: atom_id res chain seq x y z
N MET A 1 -17.19 34.81 -15.11
CA MET A 1 -16.99 33.98 -13.91
C MET A 1 -16.94 32.55 -14.40
N SER A 2 -15.74 31.99 -14.51
CA SER A 2 -15.54 30.60 -14.89
C SER A 2 -15.79 29.79 -13.63
N THR A 3 -16.80 28.92 -13.64
CA THR A 3 -17.01 27.96 -12.57
C THR A 3 -15.84 26.99 -12.58
N ASP A 4 -15.01 27.13 -11.56
CA ASP A 4 -14.07 26.13 -11.08
C ASP A 4 -14.92 24.94 -10.61
N GLU A 5 -15.21 24.02 -11.53
CA GLU A 5 -15.71 22.69 -11.19
C GLU A 5 -14.54 21.95 -10.54
N GLY A 6 -14.43 22.17 -9.23
CA GLY A 6 -13.59 21.39 -8.36
C GLY A 6 -13.89 19.91 -8.61
N LEU A 7 -12.87 19.20 -9.05
CA LEU A 7 -12.86 17.76 -9.23
C LEU A 7 -12.90 17.13 -7.83
N GLU A 8 -14.03 17.28 -7.13
CA GLU A 8 -14.41 16.41 -6.03
C GLU A 8 -14.58 15.04 -6.66
N LEU A 9 -13.51 14.25 -6.63
CA LEU A 9 -13.58 12.80 -6.68
C LEU A 9 -14.49 12.38 -5.52
N VAL A 10 -15.79 12.36 -5.79
CA VAL A 10 -16.77 11.63 -5.01
C VAL A 10 -16.45 10.15 -5.27
N LEU A 11 -15.43 9.65 -4.56
CA LEU A 11 -15.27 8.22 -4.37
C LEU A 11 -16.51 7.80 -3.60
N SER A 12 -17.43 7.12 -4.28
CA SER A 12 -18.65 6.56 -3.71
C SER A 12 -18.28 5.74 -2.48
N GLU A 13 -18.92 6.00 -1.33
CA GLU A 13 -18.75 5.18 -0.11
C GLU A 13 -19.01 3.68 -0.38
N GLU A 14 -19.80 3.38 -1.42
CA GLU A 14 -20.10 2.03 -1.90
C GLU A 14 -18.90 1.27 -2.48
N ASP A 15 -17.85 1.93 -2.98
CA ASP A 15 -16.66 1.24 -3.52
C ASP A 15 -15.71 0.71 -2.42
N PHE A 16 -15.91 1.10 -1.15
CA PHE A 16 -15.05 0.70 -0.04
C PHE A 16 -15.57 -0.49 0.77
N GLU A 17 -16.82 -0.94 0.57
CA GLU A 17 -17.41 -2.01 1.39
C GLU A 17 -16.76 -3.38 1.13
N ASP A 18 -16.20 -3.61 -0.06
CA ASP A 18 -15.57 -4.87 -0.45
C ASP A 18 -14.04 -4.89 -0.27
N GLU A 19 -13.42 -3.74 0.06
CA GLU A 19 -11.97 -3.67 0.24
C GLU A 19 -11.56 -3.89 1.70
N PRO A 20 -10.52 -4.72 1.98
CA PRO A 20 -10.07 -4.92 3.34
C PRO A 20 -9.64 -3.62 4.01
N ARG A 21 -10.09 -3.44 5.26
CA ARG A 21 -9.72 -2.27 6.05
C ARG A 21 -8.21 -2.24 6.33
N LEU A 22 -7.60 -1.08 6.08
CA LEU A 22 -6.22 -0.80 6.49
C LEU A 22 -6.09 -0.68 8.02
N ILE A 23 -5.14 -1.41 8.59
CA ILE A 23 -4.77 -1.37 10.01
C ILE A 23 -3.58 -0.43 10.22
N ALA A 24 -2.51 -0.60 9.43
CA ALA A 24 -1.26 0.13 9.58
C ALA A 24 -0.44 0.12 8.28
N THR A 25 0.38 1.16 8.10
CA THR A 25 1.38 1.24 7.01
C THR A 25 2.77 1.26 7.62
N HIS A 26 3.66 0.38 7.12
CA HIS A 26 5.05 0.29 7.53
C HIS A 26 5.99 0.57 6.36
N TYR A 27 7.11 1.24 6.67
CA TYR A 27 8.20 1.50 5.73
C TYR A 27 9.42 0.73 6.23
N CYS A 28 9.97 -0.14 5.40
CA CYS A 28 11.08 -0.99 5.80
C CYS A 28 11.97 -1.40 4.62
N GLY A 29 13.09 -2.01 4.95
CA GLY A 29 13.96 -2.66 3.97
C GLY A 29 13.42 -4.02 3.52
N PRO A 30 14.01 -4.63 2.47
CA PRO A 30 13.55 -5.89 1.89
C PRO A 30 13.49 -7.05 2.89
N ASP A 31 14.51 -7.21 3.73
CA ASP A 31 14.58 -8.33 4.68
C ASP A 31 13.48 -8.23 5.77
N GLU A 32 13.25 -7.02 6.29
CA GLU A 32 12.20 -6.77 7.27
C GLU A 32 10.80 -6.94 6.64
N ALA A 33 10.61 -6.47 5.40
CA ALA A 33 9.37 -6.67 4.66
C ALA A 33 8.98 -8.15 4.57
N ILE A 34 9.94 -9.03 4.27
CA ILE A 34 9.71 -10.48 4.19
C ILE A 34 9.21 -11.04 5.53
N ASP A 35 9.83 -10.64 6.63
CA ASP A 35 9.46 -11.15 7.95
C ASP A 35 8.11 -10.62 8.41
N MET A 36 7.78 -9.37 8.07
CA MET A 36 6.46 -8.79 8.31
C MET A 36 5.36 -9.50 7.50
N VAL A 37 5.62 -9.84 6.23
CA VAL A 37 4.68 -10.61 5.40
C VAL A 37 4.41 -11.98 6.00
N LYS A 38 5.45 -12.70 6.43
CA LYS A 38 5.30 -14.00 7.10
C LYS A 38 4.48 -13.88 8.39
N ALA A 39 4.75 -12.84 9.20
CA ALA A 39 4.02 -12.60 10.43
C ALA A 39 2.54 -12.29 10.16
N ALA A 40 2.24 -11.43 9.20
CA ALA A 40 0.86 -11.12 8.78
C ALA A 40 0.12 -12.38 8.31
N GLN A 41 0.77 -13.23 7.52
CA GLN A 41 0.20 -14.51 7.07
C GLN A 41 -0.13 -15.44 8.25
N LEU A 42 0.75 -15.55 9.25
CA LEU A 42 0.50 -16.37 10.44
C LEU A 42 -0.68 -15.86 11.28
N LEU A 43 -0.96 -14.56 11.21
CA LEU A 43 -2.06 -13.90 11.92
C LEU A 43 -3.36 -13.85 11.10
N GLY A 44 -3.35 -14.30 9.85
CA GLY A 44 -4.50 -14.24 8.95
C GLY A 44 -4.84 -12.83 8.45
N LEU A 45 -3.87 -11.91 8.51
CA LEU A 45 -4.00 -10.54 8.03
C LEU A 45 -3.70 -10.47 6.53
N GLY A 46 -4.26 -9.46 5.87
CA GLY A 46 -3.87 -9.11 4.51
C GLY A 46 -2.64 -8.23 4.46
N VAL A 47 -1.93 -8.27 3.34
CA VAL A 47 -0.82 -7.37 3.07
C VAL A 47 -0.94 -6.83 1.65
N ARG A 48 -0.79 -5.51 1.50
CA ARG A 48 -0.52 -4.86 0.22
C ARG A 48 0.88 -4.30 0.25
N LEU A 49 1.65 -4.64 -0.79
CA LEU A 49 3.08 -4.41 -0.85
C LEU A 49 3.39 -3.47 -2.02
N THR A 50 4.04 -2.34 -1.73
CA THR A 50 4.57 -1.43 -2.75
C THR A 50 6.06 -1.27 -2.55
N ASN A 51 6.81 -1.23 -3.65
CA ASN A 51 8.25 -0.96 -3.62
C ASN A 51 8.52 0.36 -4.33
N ARG A 52 9.47 1.14 -3.81
CA ARG A 52 10.00 2.30 -4.53
C ARG A 52 11.51 2.43 -4.33
N ILE A 53 12.17 2.94 -5.37
CA ILE A 53 13.57 3.31 -5.33
C ILE A 53 13.64 4.82 -5.07
N ARG A 54 14.28 5.22 -3.97
CA ARG A 54 14.53 6.64 -3.64
C ARG A 54 16.00 6.96 -3.90
N PRO A 55 16.33 7.97 -4.72
CA PRO A 55 17.69 8.47 -4.82
C PRO A 55 18.16 8.93 -3.45
N ASP A 56 19.44 8.72 -3.15
CA ASP A 56 20.04 9.29 -1.95
C ASP A 56 20.18 10.82 -2.12
N GLU A 57 19.83 11.57 -1.07
CA GLU A 57 19.85 13.05 -1.11
C GLU A 57 21.29 13.60 -1.03
N GLU A 58 22.22 12.82 -0.47
CA GLU A 58 23.63 13.16 -0.28
C GLU A 58 24.52 12.57 -1.38
N ASP A 59 24.13 11.46 -2.01
CA ASP A 59 24.87 10.80 -3.10
C ASP A 59 23.99 10.42 -4.30
N ALA A 60 24.06 11.24 -5.35
CA ALA A 60 23.32 11.07 -6.60
C ALA A 60 23.69 9.80 -7.41
N GLU A 61 24.76 9.08 -7.05
CA GLU A 61 25.12 7.80 -7.66
C GLU A 61 24.48 6.60 -6.96
N THR A 62 23.78 6.82 -5.85
CA THR A 62 23.17 5.77 -5.04
C THR A 62 21.67 5.96 -4.87
N ALA A 63 20.98 4.85 -4.61
CA ALA A 63 19.56 4.85 -4.32
C ALA A 63 19.23 3.76 -3.30
N THR A 64 18.27 4.05 -2.43
CA THR A 64 17.77 3.11 -1.43
C THR A 64 16.47 2.51 -1.92
N GLU A 65 16.38 1.19 -1.83
CA GLU A 65 15.13 0.46 -1.98
C GLU A 65 14.30 0.55 -0.70
N GLU A 66 13.06 1.03 -0.83
CA GLU A 66 12.12 1.15 0.28
C GLU A 66 10.84 0.35 -0.02
N TRP A 67 10.45 -0.49 0.93
CA TRP A 67 9.22 -1.27 0.88
C TRP A 67 8.16 -0.64 1.78
N ILE A 68 6.95 -0.57 1.26
CA ILE A 68 5.76 -0.03 1.91
C ILE A 68 4.77 -1.18 2.08
N LEU A 69 4.45 -1.50 3.33
CA LEU A 69 3.57 -2.59 3.71
C LEU A 69 2.32 -2.03 4.35
N ASP A 70 1.21 -2.14 3.65
CA ASP A 70 -0.13 -1.91 4.20
C ASP A 70 -0.63 -3.23 4.79
N ILE A 71 -0.82 -3.24 6.11
CA ILE A 71 -1.40 -4.36 6.85
C ILE A 71 -2.90 -4.20 6.87
N LEU A 72 -3.61 -5.21 6.37
CA LEU A 72 -5.06 -5.19 6.17
C LEU A 72 -5.74 -6.18 7.12
N GLU A 73 -6.98 -5.90 7.50
CA GLU A 73 -7.77 -6.77 8.39
C GLU A 73 -7.99 -8.17 7.80
N THR A 74 -8.13 -8.27 6.48
CA THR A 74 -8.24 -9.52 5.73
C THR A 74 -7.41 -9.44 4.44
N PRO A 75 -7.03 -10.59 3.84
CA PRO A 75 -6.37 -10.61 2.55
C PRO A 75 -7.19 -9.88 1.47
N PRO A 76 -6.54 -9.07 0.60
CA PRO A 76 -7.23 -8.43 -0.51
C PRO A 76 -7.74 -9.48 -1.49
N VAL A 77 -9.01 -9.36 -1.86
CA VAL A 77 -9.63 -10.19 -2.89
C VAL A 77 -9.25 -9.59 -4.24
N VAL A 78 -8.60 -10.38 -5.08
CA VAL A 78 -8.43 -10.04 -6.50
C VAL A 78 -9.55 -10.75 -7.22
N GLU A 79 -10.47 -10.00 -7.82
CA GLU A 79 -11.41 -10.58 -8.77
C GLU A 79 -10.57 -11.21 -9.89
N GLY A 80 -10.63 -12.54 -10.01
CA GLY A 80 -9.84 -13.24 -11.02
C GLY A 80 -10.31 -12.83 -12.41
N ASP A 81 -9.36 -12.60 -13.33
CA ASP A 81 -9.66 -12.51 -14.76
C ASP A 81 -10.41 -13.80 -15.17
N GLU A 82 -11.68 -13.68 -15.54
CA GLU A 82 -12.47 -14.76 -16.16
C GLU A 82 -11.85 -15.25 -17.49
#